data_AF-A0A1J8QYN7-F1
#
_entry.id   AF-A0A1J8QYN7-F1
#
_cell.length_a   1.000
_cell.length_b   1.000
_cell.length_c   1.000
_cell.angle_alpha   90.00
_cell.angle_beta   90.00
_cell.angle_gamma   90.00
#
_symmetry.space_group_name_H-M   'P 1'
#
loop_
_entity.id
_entity.type
_entity.pdbx_description
1 polymer ?
#
loop_
_entity_poly.entity_id
_entity_poly.type
_entity_poly.pdbx_seq_one_letter_code
_entity_poly.pdbx_strand_id
1 'polypeptide(L)'
;MLSTLHIAGIVVALGLAALWRNKSASPHSLSFWRFLQQKSAQLAGRGLPDFAQLTGFPHPKPVHILDIAHARPRPYRPFRWEYHQNMSLKKLEPDYWLELESTYLERIAQRRKLHALHGKRIMDELPGSEAASRELMEMIVQYICLRYPKQFDYDEWTSIFRNHILGSTVNIKTVHPLVFLLENVPEDFLITQEDQETGLYTLQAAVSASGVGWNMSQKIGRPLHEIHGPVPDYKEKMAFSMDRHVT
;
A
#
# COMPACT_ATOMS: atom_id res chain seq x y z
N MET A 1 29.74 30.46 -5.82
CA MET A 1 28.79 31.16 -6.70
C MET A 1 28.83 30.49 -8.08
N LEU A 2 28.12 29.36 -8.22
CA LEU A 2 27.83 28.74 -9.52
C LEU A 2 26.44 29.22 -9.93
N SER A 3 26.35 29.76 -11.13
CA SER A 3 25.37 30.77 -11.52
C SER A 3 23.98 30.21 -11.77
N THR A 4 22.99 30.99 -11.32
CA THR A 4 21.55 30.89 -11.59
C THR A 4 21.17 30.78 -13.08
N LEU A 5 22.13 31.01 -13.99
CA LEU A 5 21.96 30.91 -15.44
C LEU A 5 21.86 29.47 -15.96
N HIS A 6 22.45 28.47 -15.29
CA HIS A 6 22.36 27.07 -15.74
C HIS A 6 20.99 26.44 -15.41
N ILE A 7 20.37 26.83 -14.29
CA ILE A 7 19.06 26.31 -13.88
C ILE A 7 17.94 26.91 -14.75
N ALA A 8 18.05 28.19 -15.12
CA ALA A 8 17.11 28.82 -16.04
C ALA A 8 17.12 28.17 -17.44
N GLY A 9 18.28 27.74 -17.93
CA GLY A 9 18.41 27.06 -19.23
C GLY A 9 17.71 25.70 -19.29
N ILE A 10 17.74 24.92 -18.20
CA ILE A 10 17.10 23.59 -18.12
C ILE A 10 15.57 23.70 -18.05
N VAL A 11 15.05 24.68 -17.31
CA VAL A 11 13.59 24.90 -17.18
C VAL A 11 12.97 25.39 -18.49
N VAL A 12 13.68 26.26 -19.24
CA VAL A 12 13.19 26.75 -20.54
C VAL A 12 13.25 25.66 -21.63
N ALA A 13 14.26 24.79 -21.60
CA ALA A 13 14.35 23.65 -22.53
C ALA A 13 13.21 22.62 -22.33
N LEU A 14 12.80 22.37 -21.08
CA LEU A 14 11.66 21.50 -20.76
C LEU A 14 10.31 22.15 -21.11
N GLY A 15 10.18 23.47 -20.95
CA GLY A 15 9.00 24.23 -21.34
C GLY A 15 8.77 24.28 -22.86
N LEU A 16 9.84 24.36 -23.66
CA LEU A 16 9.76 24.36 -25.12
C LEU A 16 9.49 22.95 -25.68
N ALA A 17 9.99 21.89 -25.04
CA ALA A 17 9.66 20.50 -25.40
C ALA A 17 8.17 20.18 -25.14
N ALA A 18 7.56 20.76 -24.10
CA ALA A 18 6.13 20.61 -23.82
C ALA A 18 5.22 21.31 -24.85
N LEU A 19 5.75 22.32 -25.56
CA LEU A 19 5.00 23.07 -26.59
C LEU A 19 5.08 22.44 -27.99
N TRP A 20 6.05 21.55 -28.27
CA TRP A 20 6.14 20.83 -29.54
C TRP A 20 5.37 19.50 -29.48
N ARG A 21 4.05 19.67 -29.44
CA ARG A 21 3.03 18.63 -29.35
C ARG A 21 2.97 17.80 -30.64
N ASN A 22 3.56 16.60 -30.61
CA ASN A 22 3.34 15.60 -31.67
C ASN A 22 2.07 14.78 -31.36
N LYS A 23 1.11 14.76 -32.29
CA LYS A 23 -0.20 14.08 -32.18
C LYS A 23 -0.10 12.54 -32.33
N SER A 24 0.93 11.92 -31.76
CA SER A 24 1.22 10.50 -31.94
C SER A 24 2.04 9.91 -30.79
N ALA A 25 1.83 10.41 -29.56
CA ALA A 25 2.47 9.86 -28.36
C ALA A 25 1.80 8.53 -27.95
N SER A 26 2.59 7.46 -27.86
CA SER A 26 2.12 6.14 -27.42
C SER A 26 1.79 6.15 -25.91
N PRO A 27 0.92 5.24 -25.42
CA PRO A 27 0.50 5.20 -24.01
C PRO A 27 1.66 5.16 -23.01
N HIS A 28 2.75 4.48 -23.35
CA HIS A 28 3.96 4.36 -22.52
C HIS A 28 4.75 5.67 -22.38
N SER A 29 4.66 6.57 -23.35
CA SER A 29 5.31 7.89 -23.24
C SER A 29 4.55 8.79 -22.26
N LEU A 30 3.22 8.70 -22.23
CA LEU A 30 2.37 9.50 -21.33
C LEU A 30 2.52 9.09 -19.86
N SER A 31 2.74 7.80 -19.57
CA SER A 31 3.00 7.31 -18.22
C SER A 31 4.38 7.73 -17.71
N PHE A 32 5.40 7.68 -18.57
CA PHE A 32 6.77 8.10 -18.23
C PHE A 32 6.87 9.60 -17.89
N TRP A 33 6.19 10.45 -18.66
CA TRP A 33 6.16 11.89 -18.40
C TRP A 33 5.37 12.27 -17.15
N ARG A 34 4.25 11.58 -16.86
CA ARG A 34 3.53 11.73 -15.58
C ARG A 34 4.39 11.32 -14.40
N PHE A 35 5.07 10.17 -14.51
CA PHE A 35 6.00 9.70 -13.49
C PHE A 35 7.11 10.73 -13.20
N LEU A 36 7.71 11.33 -14.23
CA LEU A 36 8.74 12.37 -14.05
C LEU A 36 8.20 13.65 -13.42
N GLN A 37 7.00 14.10 -13.83
CA GLN A 37 6.36 15.29 -13.28
C GLN A 37 6.00 15.10 -11.79
N GLN A 38 5.63 13.87 -11.41
CA GLN A 38 5.29 13.52 -10.03
C GLN A 38 6.53 13.29 -9.16
N LYS A 39 7.59 12.69 -9.72
CA LYS A 39 8.93 12.68 -9.09
C LYS A 39 9.43 14.09 -8.85
N SER A 40 9.15 15.03 -9.76
CA SER A 40 9.51 16.44 -9.57
C SER A 40 8.68 17.10 -8.45
N ALA A 41 7.42 16.72 -8.26
CA ALA A 41 6.59 17.17 -7.13
C ALA A 41 7.05 16.57 -5.78
N GLN A 42 7.42 15.28 -5.77
CA GLN A 42 8.07 14.62 -4.63
C GLN A 42 9.42 15.27 -4.28
N LEU A 43 10.25 15.57 -5.29
CA LEU A 43 11.53 16.27 -5.13
C LEU A 43 11.33 17.75 -4.74
N ALA A 44 10.19 18.35 -5.08
CA ALA A 44 9.78 19.69 -4.65
C ALA A 44 9.18 19.73 -3.22
N GLY A 45 9.04 18.57 -2.56
CA GLY A 45 8.74 18.47 -1.13
C GLY A 45 7.34 18.91 -0.72
N ARG A 46 6.34 18.87 -1.61
CA ARG A 46 4.97 19.29 -1.29
C ARG A 46 3.98 18.14 -1.40
N GLY A 47 3.42 17.75 -0.25
CA GLY A 47 2.28 16.84 -0.13
C GLY A 47 2.60 15.37 -0.39
N LEU A 48 1.64 14.50 -0.06
CA LEU A 48 1.65 13.11 -0.53
C LEU A 48 1.36 13.09 -2.04
N PRO A 49 1.89 12.12 -2.80
CA PRO A 49 1.46 11.93 -4.18
C PRO A 49 -0.06 11.71 -4.27
N ASP A 50 -0.70 12.25 -5.32
CA ASP A 50 -2.08 11.87 -5.62
C ASP A 50 -2.10 10.44 -6.18
N PHE A 51 -2.30 9.46 -5.29
CA PHE A 51 -2.35 8.06 -5.68
C PHE A 51 -3.60 7.70 -6.46
N ALA A 52 -4.70 8.44 -6.32
CA ALA A 52 -5.89 8.18 -7.13
C ALA A 52 -5.64 8.55 -8.60
N GLN A 53 -4.94 9.66 -8.83
CA GLN A 53 -4.52 10.05 -10.17
C GLN A 53 -3.49 9.06 -10.76
N LEU A 54 -2.54 8.58 -9.95
CA LEU A 54 -1.49 7.64 -10.37
C LEU A 54 -2.06 6.28 -10.77
N THR A 55 -2.90 5.71 -9.90
CA THR A 55 -3.39 4.34 -10.03
C THR A 55 -4.68 4.25 -10.84
N GLY A 56 -5.40 5.37 -10.99
CA GLY A 56 -6.77 5.37 -11.50
C GLY A 56 -7.79 4.76 -10.52
N PHE A 57 -7.37 4.37 -9.32
CA PHE A 57 -8.25 3.91 -8.27
C PHE A 57 -8.90 5.11 -7.58
N PRO A 58 -10.23 5.22 -7.52
CA PRO A 58 -10.89 6.43 -7.05
C PRO A 58 -10.69 6.63 -5.54
N HIS A 59 -10.76 7.88 -5.10
CA HIS A 59 -10.81 8.19 -3.67
C HIS A 59 -12.04 7.56 -3.01
N PRO A 60 -11.92 7.15 -1.73
CA PRO A 60 -13.07 6.67 -0.97
C PRO A 60 -14.02 7.82 -0.65
N LYS A 61 -15.30 7.52 -0.44
CA LYS A 61 -16.26 8.50 0.10
C LYS A 61 -15.96 8.75 1.58
N PRO A 62 -15.95 9.99 2.07
CA PRO A 62 -15.74 10.25 3.50
C PRO A 62 -16.88 9.73 4.39
N VAL A 63 -16.52 9.22 5.57
CA VAL A 63 -17.43 8.89 6.67
C VAL A 63 -17.26 9.94 7.76
N HIS A 64 -18.17 10.91 7.81
CA HIS A 64 -18.09 12.02 8.77
C HIS A 64 -18.63 11.69 10.16
N ILE A 65 -19.41 10.61 10.30
CA ILE A 65 -19.98 10.19 11.58
C ILE A 65 -19.68 8.69 11.69
N LEU A 66 -18.69 8.35 12.49
CA LEU A 66 -18.35 6.97 12.83
C LEU A 66 -18.29 6.86 14.34
N ASP A 67 -19.22 6.09 14.90
CA ASP A 67 -19.11 5.61 16.26
C ASP A 67 -18.32 4.30 16.25
N ILE A 68 -17.05 4.38 16.59
CA ILE A 68 -16.15 3.21 16.58
C ILE A 68 -16.67 2.14 17.52
N ALA A 69 -17.17 2.49 18.70
CA ALA A 69 -17.59 1.52 19.71
C ALA A 69 -18.73 0.60 19.21
N HIS A 70 -19.53 1.06 18.25
CA HIS A 70 -20.65 0.32 17.67
C HIS A 70 -20.45 -0.03 16.19
N ALA A 71 -19.31 0.34 15.59
CA ALA A 71 -18.99 0.00 14.21
C ALA A 71 -18.85 -1.52 14.07
N ARG A 72 -19.55 -2.10 13.10
CA ARG A 72 -19.59 -3.54 12.84
C ARG A 72 -18.80 -3.87 11.58
N PRO A 73 -18.09 -5.02 11.55
CA PRO A 73 -17.50 -5.51 10.31
C PRO A 73 -18.57 -5.77 9.27
N ARG A 74 -18.20 -5.66 8.00
CA ARG A 74 -19.05 -6.18 6.94
C ARG A 74 -19.27 -7.69 7.11
N PRO A 75 -20.51 -8.17 6.91
CA PRO A 75 -20.78 -9.60 6.95
C PRO A 75 -19.93 -10.36 5.91
N TYR A 76 -18.99 -11.18 6.38
CA TYR A 76 -18.21 -12.07 5.53
C TYR A 76 -18.88 -13.45 5.45
N ARG A 77 -19.37 -13.83 4.26
CA ARG A 77 -19.98 -15.15 4.00
C ARG A 77 -19.22 -15.87 2.89
N PRO A 78 -18.07 -16.51 3.21
CA PRO A 78 -17.22 -17.14 2.20
C PRO A 78 -17.75 -18.49 1.71
N PHE A 79 -18.48 -19.22 2.55
CA PHE A 79 -18.93 -20.57 2.22
C PHE A 79 -20.08 -20.55 1.22
N ARG A 80 -19.89 -21.30 0.13
CA ARG A 80 -20.91 -21.62 -0.87
C ARG A 80 -21.20 -23.12 -0.78
N TRP A 81 -22.44 -23.52 -1.07
CA TRP A 81 -22.83 -24.94 -1.06
C TRP A 81 -22.06 -25.76 -2.11
N GLU A 82 -21.77 -25.16 -3.27
CA GLU A 82 -20.89 -25.74 -4.29
C GLU A 82 -19.45 -25.25 -4.10
N TYR A 83 -18.52 -26.20 -3.94
CA TYR A 83 -17.10 -25.91 -3.74
C TYR A 83 -16.36 -25.92 -5.08
N HIS A 84 -15.94 -24.74 -5.52
CA HIS A 84 -15.00 -24.58 -6.62
C HIS A 84 -13.70 -23.98 -6.08
N GLN A 85 -12.61 -24.74 -6.19
CA GLN A 85 -11.30 -24.28 -5.78
C GLN A 85 -10.70 -23.36 -6.85
N ASN A 86 -11.05 -22.09 -6.77
CA ASN A 86 -10.50 -21.01 -7.58
C ASN A 86 -10.09 -19.85 -6.66
N MET A 87 -9.41 -18.85 -7.20
CA MET A 87 -8.95 -17.70 -6.41
C MET A 87 -10.08 -16.84 -5.84
N SER A 88 -11.30 -16.95 -6.36
CA SER A 88 -12.49 -16.20 -5.91
C SER A 88 -12.26 -14.68 -5.79
N LEU A 89 -11.37 -14.13 -6.63
CA LEU A 89 -11.06 -12.69 -6.66
C LEU A 89 -12.32 -11.88 -7.01
N LYS A 90 -12.50 -10.77 -6.30
CA LYS A 90 -13.52 -9.76 -6.58
C LYS A 90 -12.83 -8.43 -6.73
N LYS A 91 -13.41 -7.54 -7.55
CA LYS A 91 -12.95 -6.15 -7.61
C LYS A 91 -13.05 -5.54 -6.22
N LEU A 92 -11.99 -4.89 -5.78
CA LEU A 92 -11.97 -4.15 -4.53
C LEU A 92 -12.96 -2.99 -4.63
N GLU A 93 -13.83 -2.86 -3.63
CA GLU A 93 -14.70 -1.70 -3.51
C GLU A 93 -13.91 -0.58 -2.82
N PRO A 94 -13.72 0.59 -3.45
CA PRO A 94 -12.82 1.63 -2.95
C PRO A 94 -13.11 2.05 -1.52
N ASP A 95 -14.37 2.18 -1.16
CA ASP A 95 -14.83 2.59 0.17
C ASP A 95 -14.51 1.61 1.31
N TYR A 96 -14.07 0.39 0.97
CA TYR A 96 -13.83 -0.71 1.90
C TYR A 96 -12.45 -1.33 1.70
N TRP A 97 -11.46 -0.51 1.32
CA TRP A 97 -10.07 -0.98 1.33
C TRP A 97 -9.59 -1.23 2.76
N LEU A 98 -9.77 -0.24 3.64
CA LEU A 98 -9.42 -0.32 5.06
C LEU A 98 -10.68 -0.07 5.89
N GLU A 99 -11.02 -1.02 6.77
CA GLU A 99 -12.28 -1.03 7.51
C GLU A 99 -12.03 -0.78 9.01
N LEU A 100 -12.63 0.28 9.55
CA LEU A 100 -12.67 0.52 10.99
C LEU A 100 -13.89 -0.12 11.63
N GLU A 101 -13.66 -0.85 12.72
CA GLU A 101 -14.69 -1.50 13.53
C GLU A 101 -14.45 -1.35 15.03
N SER A 102 -15.42 -1.79 15.83
CA SER A 102 -15.40 -1.76 17.29
C SER A 102 -14.22 -2.45 17.95
N THR A 103 -13.57 -3.39 17.26
CA THR A 103 -12.39 -4.08 17.80
C THR A 103 -11.08 -3.34 17.53
N TYR A 104 -11.08 -2.19 16.82
CA TYR A 104 -9.87 -1.50 16.38
C TYR A 104 -8.80 -1.32 17.48
N LEU A 105 -9.19 -0.78 18.64
CA LEU A 105 -8.27 -0.57 19.78
C LEU A 105 -7.63 -1.89 20.25
N GLU A 106 -8.45 -2.93 20.40
CA GLU A 106 -8.01 -4.25 20.81
C GLU A 106 -7.06 -4.86 19.77
N ARG A 107 -7.40 -4.77 18.48
CA ARG A 107 -6.62 -5.32 17.38
C ARG A 107 -5.25 -4.68 17.27
N ILE A 108 -5.16 -3.35 17.33
CA ILE A 108 -3.87 -2.66 17.31
C ILE A 108 -3.00 -3.08 18.51
N ALA A 109 -3.58 -3.18 19.71
CA ALA A 109 -2.86 -3.64 20.89
C ALA A 109 -2.36 -5.09 20.74
N GLN A 110 -3.20 -5.99 20.21
CA GLN A 110 -2.83 -7.38 19.92
C GLN A 110 -1.67 -7.46 18.91
N ARG A 111 -1.73 -6.69 17.82
CA ARG A 111 -0.70 -6.63 16.78
C ARG A 111 0.65 -6.18 17.34
N ARG A 112 0.66 -5.10 18.14
CA ARG A 112 1.86 -4.61 18.84
C ARG A 112 2.45 -5.69 19.75
N LYS A 113 1.60 -6.36 20.54
CA LYS A 113 2.04 -7.45 21.44
C LYS A 113 2.63 -8.62 20.66
N LEU A 114 1.99 -9.05 19.58
CA LEU A 114 2.48 -10.16 18.74
C LEU A 114 3.83 -9.82 18.12
N HIS A 115 3.99 -8.61 17.57
CA HIS A 115 5.27 -8.18 17.02
C HIS A 115 6.36 -8.11 18.10
N ALA A 116 6.07 -7.59 19.29
CA ALA A 116 7.03 -7.57 20.39
C ALA A 116 7.49 -8.97 20.81
N LEU A 117 6.59 -9.97 20.76
CA LEU A 117 6.90 -11.35 21.15
C LEU A 117 7.61 -12.16 20.04
N HIS A 118 7.34 -11.86 18.78
CA HIS A 118 7.70 -12.73 17.66
C HIS A 118 8.52 -12.06 16.55
N GLY A 119 8.71 -10.74 16.62
CA GLY A 119 9.56 -9.94 15.73
C GLY A 119 9.32 -10.24 14.26
N LYS A 120 10.38 -10.70 13.58
CA LYS A 120 10.41 -11.06 12.15
C LYS A 120 9.37 -12.08 11.71
N ARG A 121 8.75 -12.83 12.63
CA ARG A 121 7.66 -13.75 12.27
C ARG A 121 6.35 -13.01 11.97
N ILE A 122 6.21 -11.76 12.42
CA ILE A 122 5.03 -10.89 12.24
C ILE A 122 5.30 -9.80 11.22
N MET A 123 6.46 -9.17 11.29
CA MET A 123 6.86 -8.08 10.39
C MET A 123 8.28 -8.30 9.94
N ASP A 124 8.50 -8.44 8.63
CA ASP A 124 9.84 -8.57 8.05
C ASP A 124 9.93 -7.79 6.74
N GLU A 125 11.13 -7.36 6.42
CA GLU A 125 11.44 -6.54 5.25
C GLU A 125 12.81 -6.96 4.71
N LEU A 126 12.88 -7.18 3.39
CA LEU A 126 14.13 -7.45 2.69
C LEU A 126 14.69 -6.16 2.09
N PRO A 127 16.03 -6.01 2.02
CA PRO A 127 16.66 -4.85 1.39
C PRO A 127 16.18 -4.62 -0.05
N GLY A 128 15.89 -3.37 -0.41
CA GLY A 128 15.37 -2.99 -1.73
C GLY A 128 13.85 -2.83 -1.79
N SER A 129 13.14 -3.16 -0.72
CA SER A 129 11.67 -3.00 -0.62
C SER A 129 11.21 -1.72 0.08
N GLU A 130 12.15 -0.91 0.58
CA GLU A 130 11.87 0.26 1.42
C GLU A 130 11.01 1.30 0.69
N ALA A 131 11.21 1.47 -0.62
CA ALA A 131 10.41 2.37 -1.46
C ALA A 131 8.97 1.88 -1.60
N ALA A 132 8.76 0.57 -1.78
CA ALA A 132 7.43 -0.03 -1.88
C ALA A 132 6.69 0.04 -0.54
N SER A 133 7.38 -0.25 0.56
CA SER A 133 6.85 -0.07 1.92
C SER A 133 6.45 1.38 2.20
N ARG A 134 7.28 2.35 1.77
CA ARG A 134 6.99 3.80 1.89
C ARG A 134 5.75 4.17 1.08
N GLU A 135 5.69 3.76 -0.19
CA GLU A 135 4.55 4.00 -1.07
C GLU A 135 3.24 3.51 -0.44
N LEU A 136 3.23 2.27 0.06
CA LEU A 136 2.06 1.70 0.72
C LEU A 136 1.64 2.50 1.95
N MET A 137 2.58 2.92 2.81
CA MET A 137 2.28 3.75 3.97
C MET A 137 1.67 5.10 3.56
N GLU A 138 2.20 5.74 2.53
CA GLU A 138 1.69 7.01 2.01
C GLU A 138 0.27 6.85 1.43
N MET A 139 0.02 5.78 0.66
CA MET A 139 -1.32 5.43 0.16
C MET A 139 -2.31 5.22 1.29
N ILE A 140 -1.91 4.51 2.35
CA ILE A 140 -2.73 4.25 3.53
C ILE A 140 -3.06 5.56 4.25
N VAL A 141 -2.06 6.41 4.50
CA VAL A 141 -2.27 7.72 5.15
C VAL A 141 -3.28 8.55 4.36
N GLN A 142 -3.10 8.65 3.03
CA GLN A 142 -4.04 9.36 2.18
C GLN A 142 -5.45 8.77 2.28
N TYR A 143 -5.57 7.44 2.19
CA TYR A 143 -6.86 6.77 2.23
C TYR A 143 -7.60 6.98 3.56
N ILE A 144 -6.95 6.71 4.71
CA ILE A 144 -7.63 6.74 6.01
C ILE A 144 -8.01 8.16 6.42
N CYS A 145 -7.20 9.17 6.06
CA CYS A 145 -7.54 10.57 6.30
C CYS A 145 -8.72 11.03 5.43
N LEU A 146 -8.84 10.55 4.18
CA LEU A 146 -9.99 10.84 3.32
C LEU A 146 -11.25 10.09 3.76
N ARG A 147 -11.13 8.80 4.11
CA ARG A 147 -12.26 7.95 4.49
C ARG A 147 -12.77 8.26 5.89
N TYR A 148 -11.91 8.55 6.85
CA TYR A 148 -12.27 8.76 8.26
C TYR A 148 -11.70 10.09 8.82
N PRO A 149 -12.11 11.25 8.26
CA PRO A 149 -11.48 12.55 8.53
C PRO A 149 -11.67 13.08 9.96
N LYS A 150 -12.54 12.46 10.78
CA LYS A 150 -12.67 12.80 12.21
C LYS A 150 -11.80 11.94 13.11
N GLN A 151 -11.28 10.82 12.60
CA GLN A 151 -10.49 9.85 13.33
C GLN A 151 -9.01 10.03 13.05
N PHE A 152 -8.66 10.48 11.84
CA PHE A 152 -7.28 10.67 11.42
C PHE A 152 -7.09 12.01 10.73
N ASP A 153 -5.94 12.62 10.99
CA ASP A 153 -5.48 13.80 10.29
C ASP A 153 -4.03 13.65 9.86
N TYR A 154 -3.68 14.35 8.78
CA TYR A 154 -2.33 14.45 8.29
C TYR A 154 -2.03 15.90 7.91
N ASP A 155 -0.99 16.45 8.50
CA ASP A 155 -0.48 17.79 8.21
C ASP A 155 0.70 17.68 7.25
N GLU A 156 0.47 18.10 6.01
CA GLU A 156 1.47 18.03 4.94
C GLU A 156 2.72 18.89 5.21
N TRP A 157 2.58 19.99 5.96
CA TRP A 157 3.67 20.93 6.22
C TRP A 157 4.62 20.39 7.29
N THR A 158 4.06 19.85 8.36
CA THR A 158 4.85 19.26 9.45
C THR A 158 5.17 17.78 9.21
N SER A 159 4.49 17.15 8.25
CA SER A 159 4.55 15.70 7.99
C SER A 159 4.10 14.86 9.19
N ILE A 160 3.20 15.43 10.00
CA ILE A 160 2.66 14.80 11.20
C ILE A 160 1.32 14.16 10.88
N PHE A 161 1.23 12.86 11.12
CA PHE A 161 -0.01 12.09 11.14
C PHE A 161 -0.52 11.97 12.58
N ARG A 162 -1.83 12.14 12.78
CA ARG A 162 -2.47 11.96 14.09
C ARG A 162 -3.59 10.94 13.98
N ASN A 163 -3.66 10.09 14.98
CA ASN A 163 -4.68 9.10 15.17
C ASN A 163 -5.45 9.43 16.45
N HIS A 164 -6.62 10.05 16.29
CA HIS A 164 -7.44 10.49 17.43
C HIS A 164 -8.05 9.33 18.21
N ILE A 165 -8.18 8.15 17.58
CA ILE A 165 -8.72 6.96 18.23
C ILE A 165 -7.73 6.44 19.28
N LEU A 166 -6.44 6.40 18.90
CA LEU A 166 -5.35 5.94 19.78
C LEU A 166 -4.72 7.06 20.62
N GLY A 167 -5.04 8.32 20.31
CA GLY A 167 -4.37 9.48 20.89
C GLY A 167 -2.88 9.58 20.51
N SER A 168 -2.48 8.97 19.38
CA SER A 168 -1.08 8.90 18.96
C SER A 168 -0.75 9.89 17.84
N THR A 169 0.50 10.30 17.78
CA THR A 169 1.02 11.22 16.76
C THR A 169 2.35 10.68 16.24
N VAL A 170 2.53 10.66 14.92
CA VAL A 170 3.70 10.06 14.26
C VAL A 170 4.17 10.97 13.13
N ASN A 171 5.48 11.18 13.03
CA ASN A 171 6.07 11.83 11.86
C ASN A 171 6.29 10.80 10.75
N ILE A 172 5.57 10.95 9.63
CA ILE A 172 5.58 9.96 8.55
C ILE A 172 6.93 9.88 7.83
N LYS A 173 7.76 10.93 7.89
CA LYS A 173 9.09 10.95 7.25
C LYS A 173 10.11 10.12 8.00
N THR A 174 9.97 10.02 9.32
CA THR A 174 10.96 9.36 10.18
C THR A 174 10.53 7.97 10.63
N VAL A 175 9.23 7.70 10.67
CA VAL A 175 8.73 6.38 11.05
C VAL A 175 9.07 5.34 9.98
N HIS A 176 9.39 4.13 10.45
CA HIS A 176 9.50 2.97 9.58
C HIS A 176 8.11 2.65 8.99
N PRO A 177 7.95 2.51 7.65
CA PRO A 177 6.64 2.32 7.05
C PRO A 177 5.87 1.12 7.63
N LEU A 178 6.50 -0.06 7.70
CA LEU A 178 5.84 -1.25 8.24
C LEU A 178 5.43 -1.11 9.72
N VAL A 179 6.18 -0.33 10.52
CA VAL A 179 5.79 -0.04 11.92
C VAL A 179 4.54 0.84 11.94
N PHE A 180 4.46 1.85 11.06
CA PHE A 180 3.25 2.66 10.93
C PHE A 180 2.04 1.80 10.61
N LEU A 181 2.16 0.89 9.64
CA LEU A 181 1.10 -0.06 9.24
C LEU A 181 0.66 -0.92 10.42
N LEU A 182 1.61 -1.56 11.11
CA LEU A 182 1.37 -2.41 12.27
C LEU A 182 0.59 -1.68 13.38
N GLU A 183 0.92 -0.42 13.61
CA GLU A 183 0.44 0.36 14.76
C GLU A 183 -0.82 1.18 14.51
N ASN A 184 -1.26 1.33 13.26
CA ASN A 184 -2.40 2.19 12.91
C ASN A 184 -3.49 1.50 12.11
N VAL A 185 -3.20 0.36 11.47
CA VAL A 185 -4.14 -0.30 10.56
C VAL A 185 -4.29 -1.79 10.94
N PRO A 186 -5.53 -2.30 11.11
CA PRO A 186 -5.75 -3.67 11.57
C PRO A 186 -5.48 -4.73 10.50
N GLU A 187 -5.51 -4.38 9.21
CA GLU A 187 -5.27 -5.27 8.08
C GLU A 187 -3.82 -5.77 8.00
N ASP A 188 -3.64 -6.95 7.42
CA ASP A 188 -2.32 -7.51 7.09
C ASP A 188 -1.93 -7.09 5.67
N PHE A 189 -0.65 -6.73 5.47
CA PHE A 189 -0.12 -6.28 4.20
C PHE A 189 1.07 -7.13 3.80
N LEU A 190 1.05 -7.63 2.57
CA LEU A 190 2.11 -8.41 1.94
C LEU A 190 2.49 -7.71 0.64
N ILE A 191 3.75 -7.31 0.52
CA ILE A 191 4.27 -6.55 -0.62
C ILE A 191 5.13 -7.48 -1.46
N THR A 192 4.72 -7.70 -2.70
CA THR A 192 5.49 -8.43 -3.69
C THR A 192 6.12 -7.50 -4.70
N GLN A 193 7.34 -7.81 -5.14
CA GLN A 193 8.02 -7.09 -6.22
C GLN A 193 8.52 -8.09 -7.26
N GLU A 194 8.51 -7.67 -8.52
CA GLU A 194 9.08 -8.43 -9.62
C GLU A 194 10.59 -8.56 -9.44
N ASP A 195 11.06 -9.79 -9.36
CA ASP A 195 12.46 -10.14 -9.44
C ASP A 195 12.95 -9.94 -10.87
N GLN A 196 13.96 -9.09 -11.07
CA GLN A 196 14.43 -8.70 -12.40
C GLN A 196 15.20 -9.82 -13.13
N GLU A 197 15.70 -10.83 -12.42
CA GLU A 197 16.43 -11.95 -13.03
C GLU A 197 15.46 -13.03 -13.51
N THR A 198 14.41 -13.30 -12.75
CA THR A 198 13.47 -14.38 -13.00
C THR A 198 12.13 -13.93 -13.60
N GLY A 199 11.79 -12.64 -13.49
CA GLY A 199 10.48 -12.08 -13.82
C GLY A 199 9.37 -12.48 -12.84
N LEU A 200 9.71 -13.18 -11.75
CA LEU A 200 8.72 -13.67 -10.78
C LEU A 200 8.47 -12.65 -9.68
N TYR A 201 7.21 -12.49 -9.27
CA TYR A 201 6.89 -11.68 -8.11
C TYR A 201 7.20 -12.43 -6.82
N THR A 202 8.06 -11.83 -6.00
CA THR A 202 8.58 -12.37 -4.76
C THR A 202 8.12 -11.54 -3.58
N LEU A 203 7.76 -12.18 -2.46
CA LEU A 203 7.34 -11.48 -1.23
C LEU A 203 8.54 -10.80 -0.58
N GLN A 204 8.61 -9.47 -0.64
CA GLN A 204 9.78 -8.70 -0.18
C GLN A 204 9.60 -8.04 1.18
N ALA A 205 8.36 -7.67 1.53
CA ALA A 205 8.05 -7.00 2.79
C ALA A 205 6.65 -7.36 3.26
N ALA A 206 6.45 -7.46 4.56
CA ALA A 206 5.13 -7.75 5.11
C ALA A 206 4.94 -7.29 6.55
N VAL A 207 3.69 -6.99 6.88
CA VAL A 207 3.16 -7.01 8.25
C VAL A 207 1.98 -7.97 8.23
N SER A 208 2.09 -9.11 8.92
CA SER A 208 0.97 -10.02 9.07
C SER A 208 0.91 -10.64 10.46
N ALA A 209 -0.17 -10.30 11.16
CA ALA A 209 -0.47 -10.71 12.52
C ALA A 209 -1.70 -11.64 12.59
N SER A 210 -2.34 -11.93 11.45
CA SER A 210 -3.56 -12.71 11.33
C SER A 210 -3.37 -13.99 10.50
N GLY A 211 -2.12 -14.38 10.21
CA GLY A 211 -1.79 -15.58 9.46
C GLY A 211 -2.26 -16.87 10.16
N VAL A 212 -2.96 -17.74 9.43
CA VAL A 212 -3.48 -19.01 9.95
C VAL A 212 -2.61 -20.16 9.46
N GLY A 213 -1.89 -20.81 10.38
CA GLY A 213 -1.08 -21.99 10.06
C GLY A 213 0.27 -21.68 9.39
N TRP A 214 0.68 -20.42 9.35
CA TRP A 214 1.99 -19.99 8.83
C TRP A 214 2.48 -18.69 9.49
N ASN A 215 3.74 -18.31 9.25
CA ASN A 215 4.32 -17.03 9.68
C ASN A 215 5.32 -16.48 8.64
N MET A 216 5.77 -15.23 8.79
CA MET A 216 6.53 -14.53 7.73
C MET A 216 7.85 -15.23 7.40
N SER A 217 8.53 -15.81 8.38
CA SER A 217 9.82 -16.48 8.17
C SER A 217 9.72 -17.69 7.22
N GLN A 218 8.52 -18.22 7.00
CA GLN A 218 8.28 -19.32 6.07
C GLN A 218 8.03 -18.86 4.62
N LYS A 219 7.75 -17.56 4.41
CA LYS A 219 7.22 -17.02 3.15
C LYS A 219 8.07 -15.89 2.56
N ILE A 220 8.72 -15.09 3.39
CA ILE A 220 9.54 -13.95 2.96
C ILE A 220 10.64 -14.40 1.99
N GLY A 221 10.88 -13.61 0.94
CA GLY A 221 11.89 -13.87 -0.09
C GLY A 221 11.53 -14.98 -1.07
N ARG A 222 10.31 -15.52 -1.04
CA ARG A 222 9.87 -16.59 -1.95
C ARG A 222 8.90 -16.08 -3.02
N PRO A 223 8.93 -16.67 -4.22
CA PRO A 223 7.98 -16.33 -5.28
C PRO A 223 6.56 -16.80 -4.92
N LEU A 224 5.57 -16.20 -5.59
CA LEU A 224 4.15 -16.42 -5.33
C LEU A 224 3.74 -17.90 -5.32
N HIS A 225 4.27 -18.72 -6.22
CA HIS A 225 3.94 -20.14 -6.29
C HIS A 225 4.50 -20.95 -5.11
N GLU A 226 5.67 -20.59 -4.58
CA GLU A 226 6.28 -21.27 -3.43
C GLU A 226 5.57 -20.92 -2.12
N ILE A 227 5.17 -19.66 -1.94
CA ILE A 227 4.43 -19.27 -0.72
C ILE A 227 3.08 -20.01 -0.63
N HIS A 228 2.55 -20.51 -1.74
CA HIS A 228 1.32 -21.31 -1.79
C HIS A 228 1.56 -22.83 -1.88
N GLY A 229 2.81 -23.31 -1.92
CA GLY A 229 3.12 -24.74 -2.10
C GLY A 229 2.38 -25.73 -1.19
N PRO A 230 2.12 -25.42 0.10
CA PRO A 230 1.34 -26.31 0.98
C PRO A 230 -0.16 -26.39 0.67
N VAL A 231 -0.70 -25.54 -0.21
CA VAL A 231 -2.13 -25.50 -0.53
C VAL A 231 -2.44 -26.67 -1.48
N PRO A 232 -3.34 -27.61 -1.09
CA PRO A 232 -3.71 -28.75 -1.95
C PRO A 232 -4.17 -28.28 -3.33
N ASP A 233 -3.84 -29.01 -4.38
CA ASP A 233 -4.22 -28.72 -5.78
C ASP A 233 -3.85 -27.30 -6.29
N TYR A 234 -2.95 -26.56 -5.61
CA TYR A 234 -2.59 -25.19 -6.04
C TYR A 234 -2.06 -25.18 -7.47
N LYS A 235 -1.11 -26.06 -7.77
CA LYS A 235 -0.45 -26.10 -9.07
C LYS A 235 -1.44 -26.44 -10.18
N GLU A 236 -2.34 -27.37 -9.92
CA GLU A 236 -3.28 -27.93 -10.88
C GLU A 236 -4.49 -27.01 -11.12
N LYS A 237 -4.96 -26.28 -10.10
CA LYS A 237 -6.22 -25.53 -10.15
C LYS A 237 -6.09 -24.02 -9.99
N MET A 238 -5.02 -23.51 -9.36
CA MET A 238 -4.94 -22.09 -8.96
C MET A 238 -3.77 -21.32 -9.56
N ALA A 239 -2.62 -21.96 -9.79
CA ALA A 239 -1.39 -21.30 -10.23
C ALA A 239 -1.59 -20.42 -11.47
N PHE A 240 -2.17 -20.97 -12.55
CA PHE A 240 -2.43 -20.20 -13.77
C PHE A 240 -3.32 -18.97 -13.53
N SER A 241 -4.33 -19.09 -12.67
CA SER A 241 -5.21 -17.97 -12.34
C SER A 241 -4.49 -16.92 -11.52
N MET A 242 -3.61 -17.34 -10.59
CA MET A 242 -2.80 -16.45 -9.78
C MET A 242 -1.84 -15.64 -10.61
N ASP A 243 -1.03 -16.33 -11.44
CA ASP A 243 -0.04 -15.68 -12.28
C ASP A 243 -0.72 -14.62 -13.16
N ARG A 244 -1.85 -14.95 -13.81
CA ARG A 244 -2.58 -13.99 -14.65
C ARG A 244 -3.00 -12.68 -13.97
N HIS A 245 -3.27 -12.65 -12.66
CA HIS A 245 -3.79 -11.45 -11.98
C HIS A 245 -2.79 -10.80 -11.01
N VAL A 246 -1.71 -11.48 -10.65
CA VAL A 246 -0.75 -11.05 -9.63
C VAL A 246 0.65 -10.82 -10.21
N THR A 247 0.94 -11.33 -11.42
CA THR A 247 2.13 -10.99 -12.22
C THR A 247 1.77 -10.14 -13.42
#